data_AF-A0A949PHB2-F1
#
_entry.id   AF-A0A949PHB2-F1
#
_cell.length_a   1.000
_cell.length_b   1.000
_cell.length_c   1.000
_cell.angle_alpha   90.00
_cell.angle_beta   90.00
_cell.angle_gamma   90.00
#
_symmetry.space_group_name_H-M   'P 1'
#
loop_
_entity.id
_entity.type
_entity.pdbx_description
1 polymer ?
#
loop_
_entity_poly.entity_id
_entity_poly.type
_entity_poly.pdbx_seq_one_letter_code
_entity_poly.pdbx_strand_id
1 'polypeptide(L)'
;MKETQKMTTAQKDDELVFLPLGGTGEIGMNLNLFGYGPAKKRKWLMVDLGVTFSDGRTPGVDVIMPDPAFIEEHVDDLLAIVLTHGHEDHIGAVAHLWPRLKCPVYATPFTAELVKGKLIEAGLEDTVPFHIIDLSERFQIGPYDIELVTLTHSILEPNALAIRTPLGMVFHTGDWKIDEAPQLGGDIDIKRLTEIGEEGVLAMVCDSTNVFSPGTSGSEAEVAETLKELLPELTGRVAVTTFASNAARLESIIRAAEECGRHIVLAGRSMHRIISAARACGYFQNIPPFLRDDEARKLPKNKVLYLCTGSQGEPRAALSRIANDTHPQVVMEEGDTVIFSSKIIPGTDVAIYELQNQLAERGIRIITEKDHMVHVSG
;
A
#
# COMPACT_ATOMS: atom_id res chain seq x y z
N MET A 1 -11.48 28.12 -9.89
CA MET A 1 -10.14 28.55 -9.48
C MET A 1 -10.25 29.11 -8.08
N LYS A 2 -9.85 28.35 -7.05
CA LYS A 2 -9.64 28.90 -5.71
C LYS A 2 -8.40 29.80 -5.82
N GLU A 3 -8.48 31.04 -5.35
CA GLU A 3 -7.32 31.94 -5.29
C GLU A 3 -6.22 31.27 -4.46
N THR A 4 -5.11 30.90 -5.09
CA THR A 4 -3.90 30.48 -4.39
C THR A 4 -3.43 31.68 -3.58
N GLN A 5 -3.50 31.61 -2.25
CA GLN A 5 -2.93 32.65 -1.40
C GLN A 5 -1.46 32.82 -1.79
N LYS A 6 -1.04 34.07 -2.05
CA LYS A 6 0.38 34.37 -2.31
C LYS A 6 1.22 33.85 -1.14
N MET A 7 2.14 32.93 -1.41
CA MET A 7 3.13 32.52 -0.43
C MET A 7 3.90 33.73 0.08
N THR A 8 4.07 33.81 1.41
CA THR A 8 4.86 34.85 2.06
C THR A 8 6.31 34.77 1.61
N THR A 9 7.00 35.89 1.43
CA THR A 9 8.43 35.90 1.08
C THR A 9 9.29 35.32 2.22
N ALA A 10 10.33 34.56 1.88
CA ALA A 10 11.28 34.01 2.84
C ALA A 10 11.93 35.10 3.69
N GLN A 11 12.09 34.84 4.99
CA GLN A 11 12.82 35.72 5.91
C GLN A 11 14.27 35.26 6.08
N LYS A 12 15.13 36.17 6.54
CA LYS A 12 16.59 35.96 6.63
C LYS A 12 16.98 34.74 7.48
N ASP A 13 16.20 34.43 8.51
CA ASP A 13 16.48 33.36 9.48
C ASP A 13 15.57 32.14 9.29
N ASP A 14 14.79 32.08 8.20
CA ASP A 14 13.96 30.93 7.87
C ASP A 14 14.85 29.75 7.43
N GLU A 15 14.50 28.56 7.87
CA GLU A 15 15.14 27.31 7.48
C GLU A 15 14.09 26.33 6.94
N LEU A 16 14.53 25.45 6.04
CA LEU A 16 13.77 24.29 5.59
C LEU A 16 14.53 23.02 6.02
N VAL A 17 13.93 22.22 6.89
CA VAL A 17 14.55 21.06 7.54
C VAL A 17 13.77 19.80 7.19
N PHE A 18 14.48 18.75 6.81
CA PHE A 18 13.94 17.40 6.68
C PHE A 18 14.43 16.54 7.85
N LEU A 19 13.51 15.82 8.49
CA LEU A 19 13.80 14.92 9.61
C LEU A 19 12.99 13.62 9.46
N PRO A 20 13.63 12.50 9.08
CA PRO A 20 13.00 11.19 9.10
C PRO A 20 13.01 10.64 10.53
N LEU A 21 11.83 10.32 11.09
CA LEU A 21 11.72 9.60 12.38
C LEU A 21 11.47 8.10 12.19
N GLY A 22 11.12 7.67 10.97
CA GLY A 22 10.99 6.27 10.59
C GLY A 22 11.01 6.08 9.07
N GLY A 23 11.35 4.88 8.62
CA GLY A 23 11.47 4.52 7.19
C GLY A 23 12.84 4.81 6.56
N THR A 24 13.82 5.25 7.35
CA THR A 24 15.21 5.45 6.87
C THR A 24 16.13 4.41 7.49
N GLY A 25 16.82 3.65 6.64
CA GLY A 25 17.69 2.54 7.07
C GLY A 25 16.94 1.24 7.40
N GLU A 26 15.65 1.19 7.05
CA GLU A 26 14.72 0.10 7.34
C GLU A 26 13.61 0.04 6.28
N ILE A 27 12.76 -0.99 6.32
CA ILE A 27 11.58 -1.12 5.45
C ILE A 27 10.30 -0.92 6.28
N GLY A 28 9.47 -0.01 5.79
CA GLY A 28 8.21 0.40 6.37
C GLY A 28 8.34 1.42 7.49
N MET A 29 7.32 1.54 8.36
CA MET A 29 7.26 2.51 9.46
C MET A 29 7.55 3.96 9.06
N ASN A 30 7.17 4.36 7.84
CA ASN A 30 7.46 5.68 7.29
C ASN A 30 6.86 6.79 8.17
N LEU A 31 7.71 7.74 8.57
CA LEU A 31 7.33 9.00 9.21
C LEU A 31 8.37 10.06 8.89
N ASN A 32 7.98 11.01 8.05
CA ASN A 32 8.86 12.06 7.56
C ASN A 32 8.35 13.44 8.00
N LEU A 33 9.24 14.28 8.53
CA LEU A 33 8.92 15.65 8.95
C LEU A 33 9.61 16.68 8.07
N PHE A 34 8.83 17.65 7.61
CA PHE A 34 9.31 18.84 6.91
C PHE A 34 9.05 20.06 7.77
N GLY A 35 10.10 20.72 8.25
CA GLY A 35 10.02 21.90 9.11
C GLY A 35 10.36 23.18 8.34
N TYR A 36 9.51 24.20 8.43
CA TYR A 36 9.72 25.51 7.80
C TYR A 36 9.65 26.65 8.82
N GLY A 37 10.59 27.58 8.73
CA GLY A 37 10.63 28.83 9.50
C GLY A 37 11.86 28.93 10.41
N PRO A 38 11.89 29.89 11.36
CA PRO A 38 13.04 30.08 12.23
C PRO A 38 13.25 28.88 13.14
N ALA A 39 14.52 28.57 13.47
CA ALA A 39 14.89 27.34 14.18
C ALA A 39 14.11 27.02 15.48
N LYS A 40 13.61 28.05 16.18
CA LYS A 40 12.85 27.92 17.44
C LYS A 40 11.31 27.97 17.28
N LYS A 41 10.81 28.17 16.07
CA LYS A 41 9.38 28.35 15.76
C LYS A 41 9.01 27.71 14.41
N ARG A 42 9.70 26.62 14.04
CA ARG A 42 9.42 25.92 12.80
C ARG A 42 8.01 25.37 12.88
N LYS A 43 7.22 25.57 11.83
CA LYS A 43 6.00 24.80 11.61
C LYS A 43 6.37 23.49 10.96
N TRP A 44 5.71 22.40 11.33
CA TRP A 44 6.02 21.06 10.87
C TRP A 44 4.86 20.50 10.04
N LEU A 45 5.22 19.84 8.94
CA LEU A 45 4.34 19.00 8.14
C LEU A 45 4.84 17.56 8.27
N MET A 46 3.96 16.65 8.64
CA MET A 46 4.25 15.22 8.65
C MET A 46 3.76 14.58 7.36
N VAL A 47 4.60 13.74 6.76
CA VAL A 47 4.26 12.91 5.61
C VAL A 47 4.38 11.46 6.04
N ASP A 48 3.23 10.78 5.98
CA ASP A 48 3.00 9.40 6.42
C ASP A 48 3.22 9.14 7.93
N LEU A 49 2.57 8.08 8.40
CA LEU A 49 2.59 7.58 9.77
C LEU A 49 2.31 6.07 9.78
N GLY A 50 3.33 5.31 9.40
CA GLY A 50 3.26 3.88 9.13
C GLY A 50 3.66 2.94 10.27
N VAL A 51 3.44 1.64 10.04
CA VAL A 51 3.99 0.55 10.87
C VAL A 51 5.02 -0.28 10.10
N THR A 52 5.80 -1.08 10.82
CA THR A 52 6.39 -2.31 10.27
C THR A 52 5.91 -3.52 11.07
N PHE A 53 6.24 -4.71 10.60
CA PHE A 53 5.88 -5.97 11.26
C PHE A 53 7.10 -6.60 11.94
N SER A 54 6.86 -7.41 12.97
CA SER A 54 7.94 -8.15 13.64
C SER A 54 8.54 -9.20 12.71
N ASP A 55 9.87 -9.28 12.66
CA ASP A 55 10.67 -10.27 11.94
C ASP A 55 10.99 -11.52 12.81
N GLY A 56 10.25 -11.72 13.91
CA GLY A 56 10.47 -12.80 14.87
C GLY A 56 11.56 -12.51 15.91
N ARG A 57 12.31 -11.40 15.80
CA ARG A 57 13.29 -10.98 16.83
C ARG A 57 12.65 -10.27 18.02
N THR A 58 11.37 -9.91 17.89
CA THR A 58 10.55 -9.27 18.92
C THR A 58 9.35 -10.16 19.28
N PRO A 59 9.53 -11.24 20.07
CA PRO A 59 8.46 -12.16 20.42
C PRO A 59 7.29 -11.44 21.10
N GLY A 60 6.07 -11.71 20.62
CA GLY A 60 4.83 -11.15 21.17
C GLY A 60 4.45 -9.76 20.64
N VAL A 61 5.24 -9.18 19.73
CA VAL A 61 4.93 -7.90 19.07
C VAL A 61 4.22 -8.16 17.74
N ASP A 62 3.03 -7.59 17.55
CA ASP A 62 2.29 -7.65 16.28
C ASP A 62 2.77 -6.59 15.27
N VAL A 63 2.99 -5.35 15.73
CA VAL A 63 3.42 -4.20 14.90
C VAL A 63 4.44 -3.35 15.65
N ILE A 64 5.34 -2.72 14.90
CA ILE A 64 6.33 -1.75 15.37
C ILE A 64 6.03 -0.40 14.70
N MET A 65 6.22 0.69 15.44
CA MET A 65 5.91 2.06 15.00
C MET A 65 7.12 2.96 15.20
N PRO A 66 7.24 4.05 14.42
CA PRO A 66 8.27 5.07 14.65
C PRO A 66 8.09 5.72 16.02
N ASP A 67 9.16 6.23 16.62
CA ASP A 67 9.09 6.98 17.87
C ASP A 67 8.73 8.45 17.62
N PRO A 68 7.52 8.91 17.98
CA PRO A 68 7.09 10.29 17.77
C PRO A 68 7.64 11.28 18.82
N ALA A 69 8.46 10.86 19.79
CA ALA A 69 8.84 11.70 20.95
C ALA A 69 9.30 13.11 20.56
N PHE A 70 10.11 13.25 19.52
CA PHE A 70 10.56 14.56 19.04
C PHE A 70 9.40 15.49 18.65
N ILE A 71 8.46 15.01 17.84
CA ILE A 71 7.37 15.86 17.32
C ILE A 71 6.29 16.09 18.38
N GLU A 72 6.17 15.22 19.38
CA GLU A 72 5.27 15.41 20.51
C GLU A 72 5.66 16.61 21.38
N GLU A 73 6.95 16.87 21.55
CA GLU A 73 7.45 18.08 22.22
C GLU A 73 7.13 19.36 21.42
N HIS A 74 6.75 19.22 20.15
CA HIS A 74 6.44 20.30 19.20
C HIS A 74 5.02 20.21 18.62
N VAL A 75 4.09 19.57 19.32
CA VAL A 75 2.75 19.26 18.80
C VAL A 75 1.95 20.51 18.40
N ASP A 76 2.12 21.63 19.10
CA ASP A 76 1.47 22.92 18.77
C ASP A 76 2.00 23.55 17.47
N ASP A 77 3.14 23.06 16.98
CA ASP A 77 3.76 23.47 15.73
C ASP A 77 3.56 22.43 14.60
N LEU A 78 3.01 21.25 14.90
CA LEU A 78 2.62 20.25 13.91
C LEU A 78 1.30 20.63 13.25
N LEU A 79 1.37 21.05 11.99
CA LEU A 79 0.22 21.60 11.27
C LEU A 79 -0.73 20.52 10.75
N ALA A 80 -0.19 19.40 10.27
CA ALA A 80 -0.97 18.32 9.68
C ALA A 80 -0.13 17.06 9.43
N ILE A 81 -0.83 15.95 9.23
CA ILE A 81 -0.32 14.72 8.61
C ILE A 81 -0.90 14.63 7.20
N VAL A 82 -0.07 14.43 6.19
CA VAL A 82 -0.47 14.15 4.80
C VAL A 82 -0.07 12.72 4.47
N LEU A 83 -1.05 11.90 4.09
CA LEU A 83 -0.84 10.50 3.74
C LEU A 83 -0.69 10.35 2.23
N THR A 84 0.40 9.74 1.79
CA THR A 84 0.72 9.56 0.36
C THR A 84 -0.18 8.50 -0.28
N HIS A 85 -0.38 7.37 0.43
CA HIS A 85 -1.18 6.25 -0.04
C HIS A 85 -1.59 5.30 1.09
N GLY A 86 -2.42 4.30 0.79
CA GLY A 86 -3.10 3.46 1.77
C GLY A 86 -2.34 2.24 2.32
N HIS A 87 -1.03 2.11 2.11
CA HIS A 87 -0.29 0.97 2.66
C HIS A 87 -0.07 1.07 4.17
N GLU A 88 -0.04 -0.07 4.85
CA GLU A 88 0.12 -0.14 6.31
C GLU A 88 1.41 0.53 6.80
N ASP A 89 2.47 0.48 6.01
CA ASP A 89 3.72 1.13 6.29
C ASP A 89 3.75 2.63 6.00
N HIS A 90 2.61 3.20 5.58
CA HIS A 90 2.38 4.64 5.45
C HIS A 90 1.21 5.14 6.33
N ILE A 91 0.24 4.28 6.68
CA ILE A 91 -0.96 4.69 7.44
C ILE A 91 -1.20 3.92 8.73
N GLY A 92 -0.48 2.82 8.95
CA GLY A 92 -0.82 1.82 9.96
C GLY A 92 -0.72 2.34 11.39
N ALA A 93 0.13 3.35 11.64
CA ALA A 93 0.32 3.91 12.97
C ALA A 93 -0.63 5.09 13.27
N VAL A 94 -1.44 5.53 12.30
CA VAL A 94 -2.34 6.69 12.47
C VAL A 94 -3.24 6.52 13.69
N ALA A 95 -4.00 5.45 13.78
CA ALA A 95 -4.93 5.24 14.92
C ALA A 95 -4.21 5.07 16.27
N HIS A 96 -2.95 4.61 16.25
CA HIS A 96 -2.16 4.37 17.47
C HIS A 96 -1.49 5.63 18.01
N LEU A 97 -0.90 6.44 17.11
CA LEU A 97 -0.07 7.58 17.48
C LEU A 97 -0.82 8.91 17.41
N TRP A 98 -1.88 9.01 16.62
CA TRP A 98 -2.66 10.25 16.51
C TRP A 98 -3.15 10.82 17.85
N PRO A 99 -3.56 10.04 18.87
CA PRO A 99 -3.94 10.59 20.17
C PRO A 99 -2.85 11.43 20.87
N ARG A 100 -1.58 11.24 20.50
CA ARG A 100 -0.43 12.01 20.98
C ARG A 100 -0.11 13.23 20.11
N LEU A 101 -0.57 13.23 18.85
CA LEU A 101 -0.25 14.23 17.82
C LEU A 101 -1.38 15.25 17.56
N LYS A 102 -2.65 14.83 17.64
CA LYS A 102 -3.87 15.69 17.63
C LYS A 102 -3.94 16.77 16.54
N CYS A 103 -3.35 16.55 15.37
CA CYS A 103 -3.41 17.47 14.23
C CYS A 103 -4.35 16.95 13.12
N PRO A 104 -4.78 17.79 12.17
CA PRO A 104 -5.56 17.34 11.03
C PRO A 104 -4.83 16.32 10.15
N VAL A 105 -5.58 15.40 9.56
CA VAL A 105 -5.06 14.36 8.65
C VAL A 105 -5.65 14.57 7.26
N TYR A 106 -4.79 14.56 6.24
CA TYR A 106 -5.15 14.73 4.83
C TYR A 106 -4.86 13.45 4.07
N ALA A 107 -5.84 12.97 3.31
CA ALA A 107 -5.71 11.75 2.52
C ALA A 107 -6.65 11.76 1.32
N THR A 108 -6.31 11.00 0.29
CA THR A 108 -7.19 10.76 -0.86
C THR A 108 -8.38 9.88 -0.50
N PRO A 109 -9.47 9.82 -1.30
CA PRO A 109 -10.68 9.09 -0.95
C PRO A 109 -10.45 7.62 -0.53
N PHE A 110 -9.64 6.88 -1.27
CA PHE A 110 -9.33 5.48 -0.96
C PHE A 110 -8.51 5.34 0.31
N THR A 111 -7.44 6.12 0.45
CA THR A 111 -6.60 6.14 1.66
C THR A 111 -7.41 6.53 2.89
N ALA A 112 -8.28 7.53 2.76
CA ALA A 112 -9.19 7.98 3.79
C ALA A 112 -10.10 6.84 4.28
N GLU A 113 -10.64 6.04 3.37
CA GLU A 113 -11.56 4.98 3.73
C GLU A 113 -10.89 3.83 4.49
N LEU A 114 -9.63 3.53 4.16
CA LEU A 114 -8.82 2.60 4.93
C LEU A 114 -8.50 3.12 6.33
N VAL A 115 -8.13 4.40 6.44
CA VAL A 115 -7.81 5.02 7.73
C VAL A 115 -9.05 5.14 8.62
N LYS A 116 -10.21 5.54 8.10
CA LYS A 116 -11.46 5.61 8.86
C LYS A 116 -11.81 4.26 9.49
N GLY A 117 -11.64 3.15 8.76
CA GLY A 117 -11.84 1.82 9.33
C GLY A 117 -10.99 1.59 10.59
N LYS A 118 -9.72 2.02 10.57
CA LYS A 118 -8.81 1.94 11.73
C LYS A 118 -9.23 2.87 12.86
N LEU A 119 -9.68 4.09 12.53
CA LEU A 119 -10.14 5.06 13.51
C LEU A 119 -11.41 4.57 14.22
N ILE A 120 -12.35 3.96 13.51
CA ILE A 120 -13.55 3.33 14.09
C ILE A 120 -13.16 2.18 15.03
N GLU A 121 -12.24 1.30 14.61
CA GLU A 121 -11.73 0.22 15.46
C GLU A 121 -11.08 0.75 16.76
N ALA A 122 -10.51 1.96 16.72
CA ALA A 122 -9.89 2.64 17.84
C ALA A 122 -10.84 3.59 18.62
N GLY A 123 -12.07 3.81 18.16
CA GLY A 123 -13.02 4.77 18.75
C GLY A 123 -12.61 6.24 18.60
N LEU A 124 -11.96 6.59 17.50
CA LEU A 124 -11.40 7.91 17.20
C LEU A 124 -12.10 8.63 16.03
N GLU A 125 -13.09 8.01 15.39
CA GLU A 125 -13.72 8.46 14.15
C GLU A 125 -14.28 9.89 14.21
N ASP A 126 -14.82 10.30 15.35
CA ASP A 126 -15.41 11.63 15.54
C ASP A 126 -14.41 12.66 16.09
N THR A 127 -13.18 12.23 16.41
CA THR A 127 -12.16 13.09 17.05
C THR A 127 -11.10 13.59 16.09
N VAL A 128 -10.76 12.81 15.05
CA VAL A 128 -9.72 13.17 14.09
C VAL A 128 -10.26 14.17 13.07
N PRO A 129 -9.70 15.40 12.94
CA PRO A 129 -10.05 16.31 11.87
C PRO A 129 -9.52 15.75 10.54
N PHE A 130 -10.38 15.02 9.84
CA PHE A 130 -10.00 14.28 8.64
C PHE A 130 -10.45 15.03 7.37
N HIS A 131 -9.50 15.33 6.49
CA HIS A 131 -9.71 16.07 5.25
C HIS A 131 -9.47 15.15 4.05
N ILE A 132 -10.54 14.91 3.29
CA ILE A 132 -10.45 14.19 2.01
C ILE A 132 -10.02 15.20 0.95
N ILE A 133 -8.92 14.93 0.28
CA ILE A 133 -8.38 15.73 -0.83
C ILE A 133 -8.49 14.95 -2.13
N ASP A 134 -8.85 15.64 -3.21
CA ASP A 134 -8.98 14.99 -4.51
C ASP A 134 -7.59 14.64 -5.08
N LEU A 135 -7.55 13.65 -5.98
CA LEU A 135 -6.35 13.35 -6.74
C LEU A 135 -5.85 14.59 -7.47
N SER A 136 -4.54 14.80 -7.44
CA SER A 136 -3.88 15.97 -8.05
C SER A 136 -4.34 17.33 -7.50
N GLU A 137 -4.97 17.37 -6.31
CA GLU A 137 -5.35 18.63 -5.67
C GLU A 137 -4.12 19.40 -5.15
N ARG A 138 -4.18 20.73 -5.28
CA ARG A 138 -3.24 21.68 -4.68
C ARG A 138 -3.93 22.47 -3.56
N PHE A 139 -3.33 22.48 -2.37
CA PHE A 139 -3.91 23.04 -1.15
C PHE A 139 -2.84 23.66 -0.24
N GLN A 140 -3.26 24.55 0.64
CA GLN A 140 -2.37 25.28 1.55
C GLN A 140 -2.47 24.74 2.97
N ILE A 141 -1.33 24.48 3.61
CA ILE A 141 -1.21 24.18 5.04
C ILE A 141 -0.17 25.12 5.64
N GLY A 142 -0.59 26.17 6.35
CA GLY A 142 0.32 27.17 6.89
C GLY A 142 1.28 27.74 5.82
N PRO A 143 2.62 27.62 5.97
CA PRO A 143 3.58 28.11 4.98
C PRO A 143 3.78 27.16 3.78
N TYR A 144 3.15 25.97 3.79
CA TYR A 144 3.30 24.96 2.75
C TYR A 144 2.20 25.08 1.70
N ASP A 145 2.61 25.23 0.45
CA ASP A 145 1.74 25.05 -0.71
C ASP A 145 2.01 23.65 -1.28
N ILE A 146 1.06 22.74 -1.07
CA ILE A 146 1.21 21.31 -1.29
C ILE A 146 0.36 20.93 -2.49
N GLU A 147 0.92 20.12 -3.37
CA GLU A 147 0.20 19.52 -4.48
C GLU A 147 0.43 18.01 -4.49
N LEU A 148 -0.66 17.25 -4.57
CA LEU A 148 -0.59 15.83 -4.87
C LEU A 148 -0.21 15.64 -6.33
N VAL A 149 0.65 14.65 -6.61
CA VAL A 149 0.95 14.22 -7.96
C VAL A 149 0.72 12.72 -8.01
N THR A 150 -0.36 12.32 -8.68
CA THR A 150 -0.73 10.90 -8.79
C THR A 150 0.35 10.15 -9.59
N LEU A 151 0.86 9.07 -9.02
CA LEU A 151 1.85 8.18 -9.64
C LEU A 151 1.24 6.79 -9.88
N THR A 152 2.04 5.83 -10.34
CA THR A 152 1.66 4.41 -10.30
C THR A 152 2.40 3.71 -9.18
N HIS A 153 1.71 2.76 -8.56
CA HIS A 153 2.22 1.88 -7.51
C HIS A 153 1.32 0.63 -7.44
N SER A 154 1.52 -0.24 -6.46
CA SER A 154 0.71 -1.45 -6.29
C SER A 154 -0.69 -1.20 -5.69
N ILE A 155 -0.89 -0.08 -4.99
CA ILE A 155 -2.16 0.31 -4.37
C ILE A 155 -2.90 1.38 -5.21
N LEU A 156 -4.18 1.60 -4.91
CA LEU A 156 -4.95 2.70 -5.49
C LEU A 156 -4.55 4.04 -4.90
N GLU A 157 -4.66 5.08 -5.75
CA GLU A 157 -4.43 6.47 -5.40
C GLU A 157 -3.05 6.73 -4.74
N PRO A 158 -1.92 6.26 -5.29
CA PRO A 158 -0.60 6.60 -4.77
C PRO A 158 -0.19 8.00 -5.23
N ASN A 159 0.35 8.82 -4.31
CA ASN A 159 0.69 10.20 -4.61
C ASN A 159 2.08 10.57 -4.11
N ALA A 160 2.83 11.25 -4.98
CA ALA A 160 3.91 12.13 -4.56
C ALA A 160 3.36 13.47 -4.05
N LEU A 161 4.19 14.20 -3.32
CA LEU A 161 3.92 15.53 -2.80
C LEU A 161 4.94 16.53 -3.35
N ALA A 162 4.46 17.53 -4.09
CA ALA A 162 5.24 18.73 -4.38
C ALA A 162 5.02 19.74 -3.24
N ILE A 163 5.95 19.78 -2.28
CA ILE A 163 5.88 20.60 -1.07
C ILE A 163 6.63 21.90 -1.33
N ARG A 164 5.90 22.97 -1.62
CA ARG A 164 6.49 24.29 -1.91
C ARG A 164 6.55 25.13 -0.64
N THR A 165 7.69 25.77 -0.46
CA THR A 165 7.90 26.79 0.56
C THR A 165 8.58 28.01 -0.08
N PRO A 166 8.63 29.15 0.62
CA PRO A 166 9.38 30.31 0.16
C PRO A 166 10.89 30.08 -0.04
N LEU A 167 11.47 29.01 0.53
CA LEU A 167 12.87 28.64 0.36
C LEU A 167 13.11 27.66 -0.80
N GLY A 168 12.06 27.11 -1.41
CA GLY A 168 12.13 26.14 -2.49
C GLY A 168 11.13 24.99 -2.35
N MET A 169 11.11 24.13 -3.36
CA MET A 169 10.25 22.94 -3.41
C MET A 169 11.01 21.68 -3.01
N VAL A 170 10.41 20.89 -2.13
CA VAL A 170 10.79 19.49 -1.91
C VAL A 170 9.80 18.58 -2.60
N PHE A 171 10.30 17.69 -3.45
CA PHE A 171 9.49 16.65 -4.09
C PHE A 171 9.64 15.35 -3.30
N HIS A 172 8.61 14.97 -2.55
CA HIS A 172 8.58 13.71 -1.81
C HIS A 172 7.80 12.67 -2.62
N THR A 173 8.43 11.58 -3.03
CA THR A 173 7.80 10.66 -3.99
C THR A 173 6.68 9.82 -3.39
N GLY A 174 6.74 9.55 -2.08
CA GLY A 174 6.11 8.35 -1.53
C GLY A 174 6.66 7.08 -2.22
N ASP A 175 5.92 5.99 -2.15
CA ASP A 175 6.24 4.78 -2.88
C ASP A 175 5.68 4.85 -4.30
N TRP A 176 6.49 4.46 -5.28
CA TRP A 176 6.15 4.62 -6.67
C TRP A 176 6.93 3.69 -7.59
N LYS A 177 6.38 3.51 -8.80
CA LYS A 177 7.10 2.96 -9.95
C LYS A 177 6.76 3.72 -11.22
N ILE A 178 7.41 3.33 -12.31
CA ILE A 178 6.99 3.68 -13.67
C ILE A 178 6.35 2.43 -14.28
N ASP A 179 5.02 2.46 -14.41
CA ASP A 179 4.24 1.44 -15.10
C ASP A 179 3.63 2.06 -16.36
N GLU A 180 3.96 1.53 -17.53
CA GLU A 180 3.49 2.04 -18.82
C GLU A 180 2.07 1.59 -19.17
N ALA A 181 1.55 0.59 -18.44
CA ALA A 181 0.20 0.05 -18.65
C ALA A 181 -0.44 -0.38 -17.32
N PRO A 182 -0.68 0.57 -16.39
CA PRO A 182 -1.31 0.27 -15.11
C PRO A 182 -2.71 -0.32 -15.32
N GLN A 183 -3.04 -1.35 -14.55
CA GLN A 183 -4.34 -2.02 -14.67
C GLN A 183 -5.46 -1.31 -13.87
N LEU A 184 -5.08 -0.50 -12.89
CA LEU A 184 -5.97 0.24 -12.00
C LEU A 184 -5.44 1.65 -11.75
N GLY A 185 -6.34 2.63 -11.74
CA GLY A 185 -5.98 4.04 -11.62
C GLY A 185 -5.70 4.70 -12.98
N GLY A 186 -5.07 5.87 -12.93
CA GLY A 186 -4.62 6.59 -14.12
C GLY A 186 -3.13 6.36 -14.39
N ASP A 187 -2.69 6.72 -15.60
CA ASP A 187 -1.28 6.74 -15.96
C ASP A 187 -0.52 7.81 -15.16
N ILE A 188 0.80 7.67 -15.10
CA ILE A 188 1.68 8.72 -14.57
C ILE A 188 1.51 9.99 -15.39
N ASP A 189 1.29 11.12 -14.72
CA ASP A 189 1.26 12.43 -15.37
C ASP A 189 2.68 12.95 -15.66
N ILE A 190 3.31 12.41 -16.71
CA ILE A 190 4.65 12.79 -17.17
C ILE A 190 4.73 14.29 -17.46
N LYS A 191 3.65 14.86 -18.01
CA LYS A 191 3.59 16.28 -18.33
C LYS A 191 3.69 17.10 -17.05
N ARG A 192 2.90 16.76 -16.02
CA ARG A 192 2.95 17.47 -14.73
C ARG A 192 4.30 17.31 -14.04
N LEU A 193 4.89 16.12 -14.07
CA LEU A 193 6.24 15.89 -13.54
C LEU A 193 7.29 16.75 -14.26
N THR A 194 7.17 16.92 -15.58
CA THR A 194 8.04 17.80 -16.36
C THR A 194 7.87 19.26 -15.94
N GLU A 195 6.63 19.74 -15.82
CA GLU A 195 6.32 21.10 -15.35
C GLU A 195 6.85 21.37 -13.93
N ILE A 196 6.81 20.38 -13.03
CA ILE A 196 7.40 20.46 -11.68
C ILE A 196 8.92 20.55 -11.75
N GLY A 197 9.56 19.76 -12.63
CA GLY A 197 10.99 19.85 -12.88
C GLY A 197 11.42 21.23 -13.40
N GLU A 198 10.63 21.81 -14.31
CA GLU A 198 10.84 23.16 -14.86
C GLU A 198 10.60 24.27 -13.84
N GLU A 199 9.68 24.08 -12.88
CA GLU A 199 9.44 25.00 -11.76
C GLU A 199 10.68 25.10 -10.84
N GLY A 200 11.46 24.03 -10.75
CA GLY A 200 12.68 23.94 -9.96
C GLY A 200 12.47 23.21 -8.64
N VAL A 201 13.13 22.06 -8.51
CA VAL A 201 13.11 21.22 -7.30
C VAL A 201 14.39 21.44 -6.52
N LEU A 202 14.28 21.90 -5.27
CA LEU A 202 15.42 22.11 -4.38
C LEU A 202 16.00 20.77 -3.90
N ALA A 203 15.12 19.86 -3.50
CA ALA A 203 15.49 18.53 -3.04
C ALA A 203 14.41 17.51 -3.39
N MET A 204 14.82 16.25 -3.57
CA MET A 204 13.91 15.13 -3.78
C MET A 204 14.13 14.12 -2.66
N VAL A 205 13.05 13.73 -1.99
CA VAL A 205 13.03 12.61 -1.04
C VAL A 205 12.38 11.44 -1.77
N CYS A 206 13.21 10.48 -2.18
CA CYS A 206 12.82 9.41 -3.10
C CYS A 206 12.80 8.05 -2.41
N ASP A 207 11.81 7.23 -2.75
CA ASP A 207 11.82 5.80 -2.48
C ASP A 207 13.13 5.15 -2.99
N SER A 208 13.71 4.28 -2.15
CA SER A 208 14.97 3.58 -2.39
C SER A 208 14.85 2.06 -2.27
N THR A 209 13.63 1.53 -2.12
CA THR A 209 13.33 0.11 -1.88
C THR A 209 14.03 -0.83 -2.86
N ASN A 210 14.05 -0.46 -4.15
CA ASN A 210 14.63 -1.27 -5.22
C ASN A 210 15.96 -0.74 -5.76
N VAL A 211 16.67 0.15 -5.07
CA VAL A 211 17.90 0.80 -5.59
C VAL A 211 19.02 -0.19 -5.97
N PHE A 212 19.04 -1.38 -5.37
CA PHE A 212 20.00 -2.45 -5.67
C PHE A 212 19.53 -3.42 -6.77
N SER A 213 18.30 -3.30 -7.26
CA SER A 213 17.74 -4.11 -8.34
C SER A 213 17.90 -3.37 -9.67
N PRO A 214 18.86 -3.75 -10.55
CA PRO A 214 19.02 -3.09 -11.83
C PRO A 214 17.84 -3.40 -12.77
N GLY A 215 17.50 -2.44 -13.64
CA GLY A 215 16.49 -2.61 -14.68
C GLY A 215 15.18 -1.89 -14.35
N THR A 216 14.05 -2.47 -14.77
CA THR A 216 12.70 -1.94 -14.57
C THR A 216 11.83 -2.95 -13.80
N SER A 217 10.83 -2.46 -13.06
CA SER A 217 9.95 -3.32 -12.24
C SER A 217 9.00 -4.20 -13.05
N GLY A 218 8.77 -3.88 -14.34
CA GLY A 218 7.75 -4.49 -15.18
C GLY A 218 6.36 -3.88 -15.00
N SER A 219 5.41 -4.28 -15.85
CA SER A 219 4.04 -3.78 -15.84
C SER A 219 3.05 -4.78 -15.24
N GLU A 220 2.03 -4.30 -14.53
CA GLU A 220 0.91 -5.15 -14.10
C GLU A 220 0.13 -5.76 -15.29
N ALA A 221 0.23 -5.17 -16.49
CA ALA A 221 -0.34 -5.73 -17.71
C ALA A 221 0.29 -7.10 -18.06
N GLU A 222 1.61 -7.23 -17.92
CA GLU A 222 2.32 -8.48 -18.21
C GLU A 222 1.90 -9.60 -17.24
N VAL A 223 1.68 -9.26 -15.98
CA VAL A 223 1.16 -10.20 -14.99
C VAL A 223 -0.29 -10.59 -15.32
N ALA A 224 -1.12 -9.64 -15.75
CA ALA A 224 -2.49 -9.91 -16.14
C ALA A 224 -2.55 -10.91 -17.31
N GLU A 225 -1.76 -10.70 -18.36
CA GLU A 225 -1.69 -11.63 -19.50
C GLU A 225 -1.16 -13.00 -19.10
N THR A 226 -0.10 -13.05 -18.29
CA THR A 226 0.44 -14.32 -17.79
C THR A 226 -0.61 -15.10 -16.98
N LEU A 227 -1.40 -14.42 -16.14
CA LEU A 227 -2.46 -15.06 -15.37
C LEU A 227 -3.59 -15.58 -16.27
N LYS A 228 -3.96 -14.87 -17.34
CA LYS A 228 -4.95 -15.32 -18.32
C LYS A 228 -4.51 -16.57 -19.07
N GLU A 229 -3.23 -16.67 -19.41
CA GLU A 229 -2.67 -17.85 -20.07
C GLU A 229 -2.53 -19.04 -19.11
N LEU A 230 -2.10 -18.77 -17.86
CA LEU A 230 -1.78 -19.80 -16.89
C LEU A 230 -3.01 -20.47 -16.27
N LEU A 231 -4.02 -19.71 -15.86
CA LEU A 231 -5.18 -20.25 -15.12
C LEU A 231 -5.98 -21.33 -15.89
N PRO A 232 -6.18 -21.25 -17.21
CA PRO A 232 -6.84 -22.29 -18.00
C PRO A 232 -6.13 -23.65 -18.01
N GLU A 233 -4.80 -23.67 -17.85
CA GLU A 233 -4.01 -24.91 -17.89
C GLU A 233 -4.14 -25.73 -16.59
N LEU A 234 -4.56 -25.07 -15.50
CA LEU A 234 -4.65 -25.70 -14.18
C LEU A 234 -5.95 -26.49 -14.07
N THR A 235 -5.87 -27.76 -13.69
CA THR A 235 -7.02 -28.69 -13.62
C THR A 235 -7.58 -28.86 -12.21
N GLY A 236 -6.81 -28.52 -11.18
CA GLY A 236 -7.24 -28.54 -9.77
C GLY A 236 -7.91 -27.25 -9.32
N ARG A 237 -8.12 -27.15 -8.00
CA ARG A 237 -8.38 -25.86 -7.35
C ARG A 237 -7.12 -25.01 -7.44
N VAL A 238 -7.31 -23.70 -7.53
CA VAL A 238 -6.21 -22.74 -7.54
C VAL A 238 -6.33 -21.85 -6.31
N ALA A 239 -5.25 -21.64 -5.59
CA ALA A 239 -5.15 -20.55 -4.63
C ALA A 239 -4.10 -19.56 -5.15
N VAL A 240 -4.44 -18.28 -5.17
CA VAL A 240 -3.49 -17.21 -5.50
C VAL A 240 -3.29 -16.38 -4.25
N THR A 241 -2.04 -16.20 -3.84
CA THR A 241 -1.71 -15.30 -2.72
C THR A 241 -0.97 -14.07 -3.22
N THR A 242 -1.33 -12.92 -2.66
CA THR A 242 -0.69 -11.62 -2.94
C THR A 242 -0.90 -10.70 -1.74
N PHE A 243 -0.25 -9.53 -1.74
CA PHE A 243 -0.54 -8.50 -0.74
C PHE A 243 -1.97 -8.02 -0.91
N ALA A 244 -2.72 -7.97 0.20
CA ALA A 244 -4.12 -7.55 0.15
C ALA A 244 -4.29 -6.12 -0.37
N SER A 245 -3.28 -5.28 -0.17
CA SER A 245 -3.23 -3.91 -0.66
C SER A 245 -2.95 -3.78 -2.16
N ASN A 246 -2.45 -4.83 -2.84
CA ASN A 246 -2.14 -4.75 -4.26
C ASN A 246 -3.41 -4.86 -5.10
N ALA A 247 -4.17 -3.77 -5.17
CA ALA A 247 -5.47 -3.71 -5.82
C ALA A 247 -5.38 -4.06 -7.32
N ALA A 248 -4.33 -3.59 -8.01
CA ALA A 248 -4.08 -3.91 -9.42
C ALA A 248 -4.00 -5.42 -9.63
N ARG A 249 -3.22 -6.12 -8.78
CA ARG A 249 -3.10 -7.57 -8.83
C ARG A 249 -4.40 -8.29 -8.52
N LEU A 250 -5.16 -7.82 -7.53
CA LEU A 250 -6.46 -8.41 -7.21
C LEU A 250 -7.37 -8.35 -8.44
N GLU A 251 -7.44 -7.22 -9.14
CA GLU A 251 -8.25 -7.12 -10.36
C GLU A 251 -7.77 -8.03 -11.48
N SER A 252 -6.46 -8.09 -11.74
CA SER A 252 -5.87 -8.99 -12.74
C SER A 252 -6.24 -10.45 -12.47
N ILE A 253 -6.13 -10.90 -11.22
CA ILE A 253 -6.53 -12.26 -10.82
C ILE A 253 -8.03 -12.45 -11.00
N ILE A 254 -8.85 -11.46 -10.60
CA ILE A 254 -10.30 -11.56 -10.69
C ILE A 254 -10.76 -11.72 -12.14
N ARG A 255 -10.22 -10.91 -13.04
CA ARG A 255 -10.57 -10.93 -14.46
C ARG A 255 -10.12 -12.22 -15.14
N ALA A 256 -8.88 -12.67 -14.88
CA ALA A 256 -8.37 -13.92 -15.43
C ALA A 256 -9.19 -15.13 -14.93
N ALA A 257 -9.62 -15.12 -13.66
CA ALA A 257 -10.50 -16.16 -13.11
C ALA A 257 -11.87 -16.17 -13.81
N GLU A 258 -12.49 -15.01 -14.01
CA GLU A 258 -13.76 -14.88 -14.70
C GLU A 258 -13.69 -15.41 -16.14
N GLU A 259 -12.63 -15.06 -16.89
CA GLU A 259 -12.43 -15.44 -18.28
C GLU A 259 -12.28 -16.96 -18.47
N CYS A 260 -11.58 -17.64 -17.56
CA CYS A 260 -11.47 -19.11 -17.58
C CYS A 260 -12.66 -19.82 -16.89
N GLY A 261 -13.67 -19.06 -16.45
CA GLY A 261 -14.88 -19.55 -15.81
C GLY A 261 -14.63 -20.18 -14.44
N ARG A 262 -13.67 -19.65 -13.67
CA ARG A 262 -13.45 -19.95 -12.25
C ARG A 262 -14.17 -18.93 -11.38
N HIS A 263 -14.82 -19.41 -10.33
CA HIS A 263 -15.46 -18.58 -9.33
C HIS A 263 -14.51 -18.30 -8.18
N ILE A 264 -14.53 -17.05 -7.71
CA ILE A 264 -13.58 -16.56 -6.72
C ILE A 264 -14.16 -16.64 -5.33
N VAL A 265 -13.34 -17.10 -4.39
CA VAL A 265 -13.60 -17.08 -2.96
C VAL A 265 -12.50 -16.27 -2.28
N LEU A 266 -12.88 -15.23 -1.54
CA LEU A 266 -11.92 -14.44 -0.78
C LEU A 266 -11.57 -15.18 0.51
N ALA A 267 -10.28 -15.45 0.70
CA ALA A 267 -9.73 -16.10 1.89
C ALA A 267 -8.83 -15.11 2.64
N GLY A 268 -9.45 -14.27 3.46
CA GLY A 268 -8.76 -13.36 4.36
C GLY A 268 -9.47 -12.03 4.59
N ARG A 269 -9.52 -11.59 5.84
CA ARG A 269 -10.25 -10.37 6.24
C ARG A 269 -9.72 -9.10 5.58
N SER A 270 -8.40 -8.98 5.39
CA SER A 270 -7.80 -7.79 4.75
C SER A 270 -8.20 -7.64 3.28
N MET A 271 -8.37 -8.75 2.54
CA MET A 271 -8.86 -8.73 1.16
C MET A 271 -10.27 -8.15 1.08
N HIS A 272 -11.16 -8.59 1.98
CA HIS A 272 -12.52 -8.02 2.06
C HIS A 272 -12.52 -6.52 2.36
N ARG A 273 -11.65 -6.07 3.27
CA ARG A 273 -11.54 -4.64 3.62
C ARG A 273 -11.09 -3.81 2.42
N ILE A 274 -10.02 -4.22 1.73
CA ILE A 274 -9.50 -3.48 0.57
C ILE A 274 -10.52 -3.40 -0.56
N ILE A 275 -11.18 -4.52 -0.89
CA ILE A 275 -12.22 -4.54 -1.92
C ILE A 275 -13.42 -3.68 -1.54
N SER A 276 -13.82 -3.68 -0.26
CA SER A 276 -14.92 -2.84 0.23
C SER A 276 -14.58 -1.36 0.13
N ALA A 277 -13.38 -0.96 0.56
CA ALA A 277 -12.90 0.42 0.45
C ALA A 277 -12.82 0.87 -1.01
N ALA A 278 -12.25 0.01 -1.88
CA ALA A 278 -12.13 0.31 -3.29
C ALA A 278 -13.50 0.50 -3.96
N ARG A 279 -14.49 -0.35 -3.61
CA ARG A 279 -15.88 -0.20 -4.06
C ARG A 279 -16.54 1.09 -3.58
N ALA A 280 -16.30 1.50 -2.34
CA ALA A 280 -16.81 2.76 -1.81
C ALA A 280 -16.29 3.99 -2.58
N CYS A 281 -15.06 3.88 -3.12
CA CYS A 281 -14.42 4.92 -3.93
C CYS A 281 -14.69 4.81 -5.44
N GLY A 282 -15.59 3.91 -5.88
CA GLY A 282 -15.95 3.77 -7.28
C GLY A 282 -15.05 2.85 -8.11
N TYR A 283 -14.08 2.16 -7.48
CA TYR A 283 -13.30 1.09 -8.11
C TYR A 283 -14.03 -0.27 -7.98
N PHE A 284 -13.59 -1.30 -8.72
CA PHE A 284 -14.16 -2.66 -8.66
C PHE A 284 -15.71 -2.71 -8.80
N GLN A 285 -16.31 -1.82 -9.61
CA GLN A 285 -17.76 -1.81 -9.82
C GLN A 285 -18.22 -2.96 -10.73
N ASN A 286 -17.37 -3.35 -11.68
CA ASN A 286 -17.67 -4.33 -12.72
C ASN A 286 -16.92 -5.65 -12.52
N ILE A 287 -16.81 -6.11 -11.27
CA ILE A 287 -16.25 -7.44 -10.98
C ILE A 287 -17.35 -8.43 -10.58
N PRO A 288 -17.19 -9.72 -10.88
CA PRO A 288 -18.15 -10.74 -10.49
C PRO A 288 -18.30 -10.83 -8.96
N PRO A 289 -19.46 -11.28 -8.47
CA PRO A 289 -19.66 -11.52 -7.04
C PRO A 289 -18.74 -12.66 -6.56
N PHE A 290 -18.19 -12.50 -5.35
CA PHE A 290 -17.44 -13.54 -4.68
C PHE A 290 -18.39 -14.59 -4.11
N LEU A 291 -18.02 -15.86 -4.24
CA LEU A 291 -18.73 -16.95 -3.59
C LEU A 291 -18.35 -17.05 -2.12
N ARG A 292 -19.30 -17.51 -1.32
CA ARG A 292 -19.00 -17.99 0.03
C ARG A 292 -18.35 -19.38 -0.03
N ASP A 293 -17.62 -19.73 1.02
CA ASP A 293 -16.95 -21.03 1.07
C ASP A 293 -17.89 -22.23 0.95
N ASP A 294 -19.11 -22.13 1.51
CA ASP A 294 -20.13 -23.19 1.45
C ASP A 294 -20.68 -23.40 0.02
N GLU A 295 -20.66 -22.35 -0.80
CA GLU A 295 -21.05 -22.40 -2.20
C GLU A 295 -19.94 -23.00 -3.06
N ALA A 296 -18.69 -22.62 -2.80
CA ALA A 296 -17.53 -23.12 -3.52
C ALA A 296 -17.35 -24.64 -3.38
N ARG A 297 -17.69 -25.23 -2.22
CA ARG A 297 -17.64 -26.69 -1.99
C ARG A 297 -18.55 -27.50 -2.92
N LYS A 298 -19.56 -26.88 -3.52
CA LYS A 298 -20.50 -27.54 -4.44
C LYS A 298 -20.01 -27.54 -5.88
N LEU A 299 -18.95 -26.80 -6.19
CA LEU A 299 -18.41 -26.66 -7.53
C LEU A 299 -17.33 -27.72 -7.81
N PRO A 300 -17.15 -28.10 -9.09
CA PRO A 300 -15.98 -28.85 -9.53
C PRO A 300 -14.68 -28.14 -9.13
N LYS A 301 -13.62 -28.91 -8.83
CA LYS A 301 -12.31 -28.38 -8.39
C LYS A 301 -11.75 -27.32 -9.35
N ASN A 302 -11.83 -27.58 -10.65
CA ASN A 302 -11.35 -26.67 -11.72
C ASN A 302 -12.20 -25.39 -11.89
N LYS A 303 -13.26 -25.22 -11.10
CA LYS A 303 -14.14 -24.05 -11.12
C LYS A 303 -13.97 -23.14 -9.91
N VAL A 304 -13.00 -23.40 -9.05
CA VAL A 304 -12.75 -22.62 -7.83
C VAL A 304 -11.38 -21.97 -7.87
N LEU A 305 -11.32 -20.68 -7.54
CA LEU A 305 -10.10 -19.94 -7.24
C LEU A 305 -10.22 -19.29 -5.86
N TYR A 306 -9.29 -19.58 -4.96
CA TYR A 306 -9.17 -18.91 -3.67
C TYR A 306 -8.20 -17.75 -3.78
N LEU A 307 -8.62 -16.55 -3.39
CA LEU A 307 -7.75 -15.39 -3.31
C LEU A 307 -7.34 -15.19 -1.85
N CYS A 308 -6.09 -15.56 -1.54
CA CYS A 308 -5.61 -15.78 -0.18
C CYS A 308 -4.67 -14.69 0.31
N THR A 309 -4.88 -14.27 1.56
CA THR A 309 -3.83 -13.61 2.35
C THR A 309 -2.73 -14.60 2.76
N GLY A 310 -1.55 -14.09 3.14
CA GLY A 310 -0.46 -14.92 3.67
C GLY A 310 0.70 -15.11 2.72
N SER A 311 0.95 -14.12 1.85
CA SER A 311 2.00 -14.19 0.84
C SER A 311 3.41 -14.18 1.45
N GLN A 312 3.55 -13.73 2.69
CA GLN A 312 4.81 -13.62 3.41
C GLN A 312 4.98 -14.70 4.50
N GLY A 313 4.17 -15.76 4.49
CA GLY A 313 4.25 -16.83 5.49
C GLY A 313 3.66 -16.48 6.85
N GLU A 314 2.79 -15.46 6.92
CA GLU A 314 2.25 -14.99 8.19
C GLU A 314 1.43 -16.10 8.88
N PRO A 315 1.74 -16.49 10.13
CA PRO A 315 1.17 -17.71 10.75
C PRO A 315 -0.36 -17.73 10.84
N ARG A 316 -0.99 -16.56 11.03
CA ARG A 316 -2.45 -16.42 11.15
C ARG A 316 -3.16 -16.17 9.82
N ALA A 317 -2.43 -15.99 8.73
CA ALA A 317 -3.02 -15.71 7.43
C ALA A 317 -3.68 -16.94 6.81
N ALA A 318 -4.53 -16.72 5.82
CA ALA A 318 -5.34 -17.78 5.24
C ALA A 318 -4.48 -18.89 4.62
N LEU A 319 -3.45 -18.55 3.85
CA LEU A 319 -2.60 -19.53 3.19
C LEU A 319 -1.86 -20.43 4.19
N SER A 320 -1.29 -19.87 5.25
CA SER A 320 -0.64 -20.63 6.33
C SER A 320 -1.61 -21.58 7.02
N ARG A 321 -2.84 -21.15 7.28
CA ARG A 321 -3.87 -22.02 7.84
C ARG A 321 -4.31 -23.13 6.87
N ILE A 322 -4.36 -22.83 5.56
CA ILE A 322 -4.65 -23.81 4.52
C ILE A 322 -3.54 -24.86 4.47
N ALA A 323 -2.27 -24.44 4.43
CA ALA A 323 -1.11 -25.33 4.42
C ALA A 323 -1.04 -26.25 5.64
N ASN A 324 -1.46 -25.76 6.81
CA ASN A 324 -1.55 -26.53 8.06
C ASN A 324 -2.87 -27.31 8.23
N ASP A 325 -3.78 -27.28 7.26
CA ASP A 325 -5.10 -27.93 7.32
C ASP A 325 -5.98 -27.47 8.50
N THR A 326 -5.77 -26.23 8.95
CA THR A 326 -6.51 -25.59 10.07
C THR A 326 -7.43 -24.46 9.62
N HIS A 327 -7.50 -24.18 8.32
CA HIS A 327 -8.47 -23.23 7.78
C HIS A 327 -9.88 -23.82 7.90
N PRO A 328 -10.86 -23.11 8.47
CA PRO A 328 -12.14 -23.72 8.84
C PRO A 328 -12.95 -24.18 7.63
N GLN A 329 -12.69 -23.56 6.47
CA GLN A 329 -13.59 -23.64 5.32
C GLN A 329 -12.90 -24.04 4.02
N VAL A 330 -11.60 -23.79 3.88
CA VAL A 330 -10.83 -23.96 2.65
C VAL A 330 -9.87 -25.12 2.83
N VAL A 331 -9.95 -26.09 1.93
CA VAL A 331 -9.10 -27.28 1.93
C VAL A 331 -8.49 -27.43 0.55
N MET A 332 -7.18 -27.67 0.52
CA MET A 332 -6.42 -27.97 -0.69
C MET A 332 -5.79 -29.37 -0.59
N GLU A 333 -5.71 -30.05 -1.72
CA GLU A 333 -5.32 -31.46 -1.80
C GLU A 333 -4.26 -31.66 -2.89
N GLU A 334 -3.70 -32.86 -2.96
CA GLU A 334 -2.80 -33.26 -4.04
C GLU A 334 -3.41 -32.96 -5.42
N GLY A 335 -2.61 -32.35 -6.30
CA GLY A 335 -3.03 -31.91 -7.64
C GLY A 335 -3.67 -30.52 -7.70
N ASP A 336 -3.93 -29.86 -6.58
CA ASP A 336 -4.27 -28.44 -6.54
C ASP A 336 -3.01 -27.57 -6.72
N THR A 337 -3.18 -26.27 -7.03
CA THR A 337 -2.05 -25.35 -7.32
C THR A 337 -2.13 -24.08 -6.46
N VAL A 338 -1.00 -23.65 -5.90
CA VAL A 338 -0.83 -22.37 -5.21
C VAL A 338 0.11 -21.46 -6.03
N ILE A 339 -0.37 -20.26 -6.36
CA ILE A 339 0.40 -19.22 -7.05
C ILE A 339 0.81 -18.15 -6.03
N PHE A 340 2.11 -17.96 -5.83
CA PHE A 340 2.68 -16.87 -5.05
C PHE A 340 2.89 -15.66 -5.96
N SER A 341 1.87 -14.79 -5.99
CA SER A 341 1.84 -13.56 -6.78
C SER A 341 2.42 -12.39 -5.96
N SER A 342 3.62 -12.58 -5.43
CA SER A 342 4.31 -11.69 -4.49
C SER A 342 5.81 -11.94 -4.50
N LYS A 343 6.60 -10.90 -4.24
CA LYS A 343 8.04 -11.01 -3.94
C LYS A 343 8.28 -11.37 -2.47
N ILE A 344 9.42 -11.99 -2.21
CA ILE A 344 9.92 -12.23 -0.86
C ILE A 344 10.49 -10.92 -0.30
N ILE A 345 9.95 -10.47 0.84
CA ILE A 345 10.51 -9.34 1.58
C ILE A 345 11.69 -9.84 2.43
N PRO A 346 12.83 -9.12 2.47
CA PRO A 346 13.94 -9.48 3.36
C PRO A 346 13.47 -9.65 4.81
N GLY A 347 13.77 -10.80 5.43
CA GLY A 347 13.36 -11.12 6.80
C GLY A 347 12.12 -12.02 6.91
N THR A 348 11.36 -12.22 5.83
CA THR A 348 10.24 -13.19 5.79
C THR A 348 10.58 -14.46 5.01
N ASP A 349 11.78 -14.55 4.45
CA ASP A 349 12.23 -15.63 3.58
C ASP A 349 12.06 -17.03 4.21
N VAL A 350 12.51 -17.22 5.46
CA VAL A 350 12.36 -18.49 6.18
C VAL A 350 10.89 -18.90 6.27
N ALA A 351 10.00 -17.99 6.67
CA ALA A 351 8.57 -18.28 6.85
C ALA A 351 7.89 -18.65 5.52
N ILE A 352 8.26 -17.96 4.42
CA ILE A 352 7.76 -18.27 3.08
C ILE A 352 8.24 -19.64 2.63
N TYR A 353 9.52 -19.96 2.81
CA TYR A 353 10.06 -21.25 2.41
C TYR A 353 9.50 -22.41 3.24
N GLU A 354 9.28 -22.23 4.54
CA GLU A 354 8.57 -23.20 5.38
C GLU A 354 7.15 -23.45 4.87
N LEU A 355 6.41 -22.39 4.55
CA LEU A 355 5.07 -22.48 3.98
C LEU A 355 5.07 -23.22 2.63
N GLN A 356 6.03 -22.91 1.75
CA GLN A 356 6.18 -23.59 0.47
C GLN A 356 6.50 -25.07 0.66
N ASN A 357 7.39 -25.43 1.60
CA ASN A 357 7.70 -26.83 1.89
C ASN A 357 6.46 -27.59 2.39
N GLN A 358 5.68 -27.01 3.30
CA GLN A 358 4.43 -27.63 3.80
C GLN A 358 3.42 -27.90 2.68
N LEU A 359 3.28 -26.97 1.73
CA LEU A 359 2.41 -27.15 0.57
C LEU A 359 2.96 -28.25 -0.36
N ALA A 360 4.26 -28.25 -0.63
CA ALA A 360 4.90 -29.23 -1.51
C ALA A 360 4.83 -30.65 -0.94
N GLU A 361 5.03 -30.83 0.38
CA GLU A 361 4.91 -32.12 1.08
C GLU A 361 3.50 -32.73 0.96
N ARG A 362 2.47 -31.90 0.73
CA ARG A 362 1.09 -32.32 0.48
C ARG A 362 0.77 -32.60 -0.99
N GLY A 363 1.77 -32.54 -1.88
CA GLY A 363 1.58 -32.71 -3.31
C GLY A 363 0.85 -31.55 -3.99
N ILE A 364 0.87 -30.36 -3.39
CA ILE A 364 0.31 -29.14 -3.97
C ILE A 364 1.38 -28.51 -4.87
N ARG A 365 1.02 -28.20 -6.12
CA ARG A 365 1.93 -27.53 -7.06
C ARG A 365 2.11 -26.07 -6.65
N ILE A 366 3.34 -25.59 -6.67
CA ILE A 366 3.68 -24.20 -6.34
C ILE A 366 4.17 -23.49 -7.59
N ILE A 367 3.69 -22.27 -7.81
CA ILE A 367 4.13 -21.37 -8.88
C ILE A 367 4.57 -20.06 -8.23
N THR A 368 5.76 -19.59 -8.59
CA THR A 368 6.37 -18.36 -8.08
C THR A 368 6.81 -17.44 -9.23
N GLU A 369 7.28 -16.24 -8.89
CA GLU A 369 7.89 -15.31 -9.85
C GLU A 369 9.12 -15.88 -10.59
N LYS A 370 9.73 -16.97 -10.09
CA LYS A 370 10.84 -17.66 -10.74
C LYS A 370 10.37 -18.58 -11.88
N ASP A 371 9.12 -19.03 -11.81
CA ASP A 371 8.55 -19.99 -12.75
C ASP A 371 7.79 -19.28 -13.88
N HIS A 372 7.05 -18.23 -13.53
CA HIS A 372 6.21 -17.45 -14.44
C HIS A 372 6.20 -15.97 -14.02
N MET A 373 5.85 -15.06 -14.95
CA MET A 373 5.66 -13.63 -14.66
C MET A 373 4.35 -13.39 -13.90
N VAL A 374 4.29 -13.90 -12.66
CA VAL A 374 3.12 -13.77 -11.76
C VAL A 374 3.30 -12.64 -10.74
N HIS A 375 4.41 -11.90 -10.80
CA HIS A 375 4.65 -10.74 -9.95
C HIS A 375 5.59 -9.73 -10.60
N VAL A 376 5.20 -8.46 -10.46
CA VAL A 376 6.04 -7.27 -10.65
C VAL A 376 6.05 -6.45 -9.36
N SER A 377 7.16 -5.76 -9.09
CA SER A 377 7.24 -4.85 -7.93
C SER A 377 6.22 -3.72 -8.09
N GLY A 378 5.65 -3.31 -6.95
CA GLY A 378 4.97 -2.04 -6.81
C GLY A 378 5.93 -0.88 -7.03
#